data_AF-A0A7S2DDF7-F1
#
_entry.id   AF-A0A7S2DDF7-F1
#
_cell.length_a   1.000
_cell.length_b   1.000
_cell.length_c   1.000
_cell.angle_alpha   90.00
_cell.angle_beta   90.00
_cell.angle_gamma   90.00
#
_symmetry.space_group_name_H-M   'P 1'
#
loop_
_entity.id
_entity.type
_entity.pdbx_description
1 polymer ?
#
loop_
_entity_poly.entity_id
_entity_poly.type
_entity_poly.pdbx_seq_one_letter_code
_entity_poly.pdbx_strand_id
1 'polypeptide(L)'
;CLLAFLATREPRDVGKAQNVPWHVFMIACILDWTATTLVNMAYVVIPASIVQMTRGAIVIFTCLFSVAFLRRRQHGYHLAGVGLVFTGITLVSLSAFINPSTAHAASPDGEKEQGALASARLAGIALCVGAQIFQAAMLVYEEKIMSHYSIPPLQVVGMEGTCGIFVGVLLLGILNALQVESTSAAIYQLTHSTPLLLAVVGSILSIAVFNYSGVTVTQRASAVARSTIDVSRTILIWVVELSLRWNSFNVLQLVGFAVLAVGTLVYNRLIVIKALEP
;
A
#
# COMPACT_ATOMS: atom_id res chain seq x y z
N CYS A 1 -9.65 11.82 -12.52
CA CYS A 1 -8.29 12.32 -12.85
C CYS A 1 -8.12 12.63 -14.33
N LEU A 2 -8.30 11.67 -15.26
CA LEU A 2 -8.09 11.92 -16.69
C LEU A 2 -8.98 13.04 -17.27
N LEU A 3 -10.27 13.07 -16.92
CA LEU A 3 -11.18 14.15 -17.34
C LEU A 3 -10.73 15.53 -16.82
N ALA A 4 -10.28 15.59 -15.56
CA ALA A 4 -9.73 16.81 -14.98
C ALA A 4 -8.46 17.25 -15.73
N PHE A 5 -7.56 16.32 -16.05
CA PHE A 5 -6.38 16.60 -16.86
C PHE A 5 -6.73 17.17 -18.24
N LEU A 6 -7.69 16.58 -18.94
CA LEU A 6 -8.13 17.06 -20.25
C LEU A 6 -8.77 18.46 -20.17
N ALA A 7 -9.48 18.76 -19.07
CA ALA A 7 -10.11 20.06 -18.85
C ALA A 7 -9.12 21.17 -18.45
N THR A 8 -8.03 20.83 -17.74
CA THR A 8 -7.06 21.81 -17.24
C THR A 8 -5.79 21.93 -18.10
N ARG A 9 -5.65 21.14 -19.18
CA ARG A 9 -4.43 21.17 -20.00
C ARG A 9 -4.32 22.49 -20.76
N GLU A 10 -3.16 23.14 -20.69
CA GLU A 10 -2.85 24.27 -21.58
C GLU A 10 -2.31 23.76 -22.93
N PRO A 11 -2.53 24.49 -24.05
CA PRO A 11 -2.01 24.09 -25.37
C PRO A 11 -0.49 23.90 -25.43
N ARG A 12 0.25 24.55 -24.52
CA ARG A 12 1.72 24.44 -24.40
C ARG A 12 2.19 23.10 -23.82
N ASP A 13 1.35 22.42 -23.04
CA ASP A 13 1.64 21.10 -22.48
C ASP A 13 1.47 19.98 -23.52
N VAL A 14 0.70 20.22 -24.58
CA VAL A 14 0.43 19.26 -25.66
C VAL A 14 1.72 18.91 -26.45
N GLY A 15 2.68 19.84 -26.53
CA GLY A 15 3.98 19.60 -27.18
C GLY A 15 5.00 18.86 -26.29
N LYS A 16 4.81 18.85 -24.97
CA LYS A 16 5.71 18.20 -23.99
C LYS A 16 5.15 16.91 -23.40
N ALA A 17 3.84 16.69 -23.48
CA ALA A 17 3.19 15.40 -23.26
C ALA A 17 3.62 14.46 -24.41
N GLN A 18 4.87 14.05 -24.35
CA GLN A 18 5.52 13.09 -25.22
C GLN A 18 4.60 11.87 -25.32
N ASN A 19 4.46 11.29 -26.51
CA ASN A 19 3.66 10.09 -26.77
C ASN A 19 4.20 8.90 -25.95
N VAL A 20 3.91 8.86 -24.66
CA VAL A 20 4.28 7.75 -23.79
C VAL A 20 3.36 6.60 -24.18
N PRO A 21 3.93 5.48 -24.62
CA PRO A 21 3.11 4.42 -25.17
C PRO A 21 2.28 3.79 -24.04
N TRP A 22 1.01 3.52 -24.33
CA TRP A 22 0.01 3.12 -23.35
C TRP A 22 0.40 1.87 -22.52
N HIS A 23 1.20 0.97 -23.11
CA HIS A 23 1.67 -0.26 -22.46
C HIS A 23 2.57 0.00 -21.23
N VAL A 24 3.19 1.17 -21.16
CA VAL A 24 4.01 1.58 -20.00
C VAL A 24 3.11 1.72 -18.77
N PHE A 25 1.95 2.35 -18.90
CA PHE A 25 0.99 2.48 -17.80
C PHE A 25 0.31 1.16 -17.44
N MET A 26 0.17 0.24 -18.39
CA MET A 26 -0.34 -1.11 -18.08
C MET A 26 0.56 -1.87 -17.12
N ILE A 27 1.88 -1.76 -17.25
CA ILE A 27 2.82 -2.46 -16.36
C ILE A 27 2.63 -1.97 -14.92
N ALA A 28 2.58 -0.65 -14.71
CA ALA A 28 2.29 -0.06 -13.40
C ALA A 28 0.93 -0.52 -12.85
N CYS A 29 -0.10 -0.52 -13.71
CA CYS A 29 -1.45 -0.96 -13.37
C CYS A 29 -1.51 -2.44 -12.93
N ILE A 30 -0.82 -3.35 -13.62
CA ILE A 30 -0.80 -4.78 -13.26
C ILE A 30 -0.12 -4.99 -11.91
N LEU A 31 1.00 -4.27 -11.67
CA LEU A 31 1.69 -4.33 -10.38
C LEU A 31 0.81 -3.80 -9.24
N ASP A 32 0.11 -2.68 -9.46
CA ASP A 32 -0.80 -2.09 -8.47
C ASP A 32 -2.01 -3.00 -8.18
N TRP A 33 -2.63 -3.58 -9.22
CA TRP A 33 -3.72 -4.55 -9.06
C TRP A 33 -3.28 -5.79 -8.30
N THR A 34 -2.10 -6.32 -8.62
CA THR A 34 -1.55 -7.50 -7.93
C THR A 34 -1.28 -7.18 -6.46
N ALA A 35 -0.66 -6.04 -6.17
CA ALA A 35 -0.41 -5.59 -4.81
C ALA A 35 -1.71 -5.40 -4.02
N THR A 36 -2.69 -4.70 -4.58
CA THR A 36 -3.98 -4.43 -3.94
C THR A 36 -4.76 -5.71 -3.69
N THR A 37 -4.76 -6.65 -4.64
CA THR A 37 -5.42 -7.95 -4.48
C THR A 37 -4.78 -8.76 -3.35
N LEU A 38 -3.46 -8.85 -3.29
CA LEU A 38 -2.75 -9.57 -2.24
C LEU A 38 -2.98 -8.94 -0.85
N VAL A 39 -3.00 -7.60 -0.76
CA VAL A 39 -3.34 -6.90 0.50
C VAL A 39 -4.79 -7.18 0.92
N ASN A 40 -5.74 -7.16 -0.03
CA ASN A 40 -7.14 -7.48 0.27
C ASN A 40 -7.32 -8.93 0.73
N MET A 41 -6.60 -9.88 0.14
CA MET A 41 -6.57 -11.26 0.63
C MET A 41 -5.98 -11.36 2.04
N ALA A 42 -4.97 -10.54 2.36
CA ALA A 42 -4.43 -10.49 3.72
C ALA A 42 -5.47 -9.95 4.74
N TYR A 43 -6.26 -8.93 4.41
CA TYR A 43 -7.33 -8.41 5.28
C TYR A 43 -8.41 -9.43 5.63
N VAL A 44 -8.61 -10.46 4.80
CA VAL A 44 -9.54 -11.56 5.09
C VAL A 44 -9.01 -12.49 6.18
N VAL A 45 -7.68 -12.61 6.30
CA VAL A 45 -7.02 -13.60 7.17
C VAL A 45 -6.48 -12.98 8.46
N ILE A 46 -6.04 -11.73 8.42
CA ILE A 46 -5.41 -11.04 9.55
C ILE A 46 -6.09 -9.68 9.85
N PRO A 47 -6.13 -9.26 11.13
CA PRO A 47 -6.65 -7.96 11.54
C PRO A 47 -6.03 -6.79 10.77
N ALA A 48 -6.84 -5.74 10.55
CA ALA A 48 -6.42 -4.56 9.80
C ALA A 48 -5.16 -3.88 10.38
N SER A 49 -5.05 -3.81 11.71
CA SER A 49 -3.87 -3.29 12.42
C SER A 49 -2.56 -3.99 12.01
N ILE A 50 -2.58 -5.33 11.90
CA ILE A 50 -1.41 -6.13 11.53
C ILE A 50 -1.06 -5.92 10.05
N VAL A 51 -2.07 -5.87 9.17
CA VAL A 51 -1.86 -5.56 7.75
C VAL A 51 -1.18 -4.20 7.63
N GLN A 52 -1.73 -3.15 8.25
CA GLN A 52 -1.20 -1.79 8.15
C GLN A 52 0.23 -1.68 8.66
N MET A 53 0.56 -2.34 9.77
CA MET A 53 1.93 -2.35 10.27
C MET A 53 2.88 -3.13 9.35
N THR A 54 2.43 -4.26 8.80
CA THR A 54 3.21 -5.07 7.85
C THR A 54 3.45 -4.30 6.54
N ARG A 55 2.53 -3.41 6.14
CA ARG A 55 2.73 -2.51 4.99
C ARG A 55 3.93 -1.58 5.17
N GLY A 56 4.40 -1.36 6.39
CA GLY A 56 5.67 -0.66 6.66
C GLY A 56 6.89 -1.27 5.96
N ALA A 57 6.84 -2.57 5.63
CA ALA A 57 7.87 -3.28 4.88
C ALA A 57 8.14 -2.69 3.49
N ILE A 58 7.19 -1.94 2.92
CA ILE A 58 7.32 -1.32 1.61
C ILE A 58 8.59 -0.47 1.50
N VAL A 59 9.00 0.22 2.57
CA VAL A 59 10.20 1.08 2.58
C VAL A 59 11.47 0.30 2.25
N ILE A 60 11.58 -0.94 2.75
CA ILE A 60 12.73 -1.83 2.51
C ILE A 60 12.82 -2.16 1.02
N PHE A 61 11.71 -2.61 0.42
CA PHE A 61 11.67 -3.03 -0.97
C PHE A 61 11.79 -1.83 -1.93
N THR A 62 11.14 -0.70 -1.63
CA THR A 62 11.25 0.53 -2.43
C THR A 62 12.70 1.00 -2.45
N CYS A 63 13.40 0.98 -1.31
CA CYS A 63 14.82 1.29 -1.26
C CYS A 63 15.65 0.34 -2.13
N LEU A 64 15.49 -0.97 -1.95
CA LEU A 64 16.23 -1.99 -2.69
C LEU A 64 16.06 -1.81 -4.21
N PHE A 65 14.81 -1.62 -4.65
CA PHE A 65 14.50 -1.41 -6.06
C PHE A 65 14.96 -0.04 -6.58
N SER A 66 14.93 1.03 -5.78
CA SER A 66 15.51 2.31 -6.18
C SER A 66 17.02 2.21 -6.40
N VAL A 67 17.75 1.40 -5.63
CA VAL A 67 19.18 1.12 -5.91
C VAL A 67 19.34 0.33 -7.20
N ALA A 68 18.60 -0.77 -7.34
CA ALA A 68 18.72 -1.67 -8.47
C ALA A 68 18.34 -1.01 -9.80
N PHE A 69 17.23 -0.26 -9.84
CA PHE A 69 16.66 0.28 -11.08
C PHE A 69 17.01 1.74 -11.37
N LEU A 70 17.21 2.59 -10.33
CA LEU A 70 17.56 4.00 -10.49
C LEU A 70 19.05 4.29 -10.19
N ARG A 71 19.85 3.27 -9.82
CA ARG A 71 21.29 3.37 -9.52
C ARG A 71 21.64 4.42 -8.46
N ARG A 72 20.75 4.68 -7.50
CA ARG A 72 21.04 5.59 -6.38
C ARG A 72 22.08 4.98 -5.43
N ARG A 73 23.02 5.81 -4.94
CA ARG A 73 23.98 5.40 -3.91
C ARG A 73 23.32 5.40 -2.52
N GLN A 74 23.44 4.28 -1.81
CA GLN A 74 22.99 4.16 -0.42
C GLN A 74 24.14 4.54 0.52
N HIS A 75 23.79 5.24 1.59
CA HIS A 75 24.69 5.71 2.63
C HIS A 75 24.37 4.96 3.94
N GLY A 76 25.27 5.03 4.93
CA GLY A 76 25.15 4.26 6.19
C GLY A 76 23.81 4.44 6.92
N TYR A 77 23.24 5.64 6.92
CA TYR A 77 21.94 5.90 7.54
C TYR A 77 20.77 5.18 6.85
N HIS A 78 20.84 4.91 5.55
CA HIS A 78 19.82 4.11 4.86
C HIS A 78 19.87 2.65 5.30
N LEU A 79 21.07 2.09 5.51
CA LEU A 79 21.23 0.73 6.02
C LEU A 79 20.73 0.60 7.45
N ALA A 80 21.05 1.59 8.31
CA ALA A 80 20.55 1.66 9.68
C ALA A 80 19.02 1.76 9.72
N GLY A 81 18.43 2.62 8.89
CA GLY A 81 16.98 2.78 8.78
C GLY A 81 16.27 1.50 8.31
N VAL A 82 16.81 0.82 7.30
CA VAL A 82 16.31 -0.48 6.82
C VAL A 82 16.38 -1.55 7.93
N GLY A 83 17.49 -1.61 8.67
CA GLY A 83 17.63 -2.54 9.79
C GLY A 83 16.61 -2.30 10.91
N LEU A 84 16.34 -1.04 11.24
CA LEU A 84 15.31 -0.68 12.22
C LEU A 84 13.90 -1.03 11.72
N VAL A 85 13.57 -0.74 10.46
CA VAL A 85 12.27 -1.12 9.88
C VAL A 85 12.07 -2.63 9.89
N PHE A 86 13.10 -3.40 9.51
CA PHE A 86 13.08 -4.87 9.59
C PHE A 86 12.83 -5.36 11.02
N THR A 87 13.54 -4.80 12.00
CA THR A 87 13.36 -5.10 13.43
C THR A 87 11.95 -4.76 13.92
N GLY A 88 11.38 -3.63 13.49
CA GLY A 88 10.02 -3.25 13.85
C GLY A 88 8.97 -4.24 13.32
N ILE A 89 9.11 -4.67 12.06
CA ILE A 89 8.21 -5.66 11.44
C ILE A 89 8.30 -7.01 12.14
N THR A 90 9.51 -7.47 12.49
CA THR A 90 9.67 -8.75 13.19
C THR A 90 9.03 -8.72 14.58
N LEU A 91 9.18 -7.61 15.32
CA LEU A 91 8.52 -7.42 16.62
C LEU A 91 7.00 -7.38 16.51
N VAL A 92 6.45 -6.63 15.54
CA VAL A 92 5.00 -6.60 15.29
C VAL A 92 4.49 -7.98 14.91
N SER A 93 5.18 -8.68 14.02
CA SER A 93 4.80 -10.04 13.59
C SER A 93 4.81 -11.00 14.78
N LEU A 94 5.85 -10.96 15.62
CA LEU A 94 5.94 -11.78 16.82
C LEU A 94 4.80 -11.48 17.81
N SER A 95 4.41 -10.21 17.94
CA SER A 95 3.29 -9.80 18.79
C SER A 95 1.94 -10.41 18.37
N ALA A 96 1.76 -10.67 17.07
CA ALA A 96 0.57 -11.32 16.53
C ALA A 96 0.50 -12.82 16.88
N PHE A 97 1.62 -13.47 17.17
CA PHE A 97 1.68 -14.88 17.56
C PHE A 97 1.57 -15.08 19.08
N ILE A 98 2.13 -14.16 19.88
CA ILE A 98 2.14 -14.28 21.34
C ILE A 98 0.77 -13.98 21.96
N ASN A 99 0.00 -13.05 21.38
CA ASN A 99 -1.31 -12.64 21.89
C ASN A 99 -2.44 -13.00 20.90
N PRO A 100 -2.87 -14.27 20.82
CA PRO A 100 -3.93 -14.70 19.90
C PRO A 100 -5.34 -14.19 20.25
N SER A 101 -5.49 -13.42 21.34
CA SER A 101 -6.76 -12.99 21.96
C SER A 101 -7.62 -12.02 21.11
N THR A 102 -7.25 -11.74 19.87
CA THR A 102 -7.94 -10.78 18.99
C THR A 102 -8.83 -11.41 17.92
N ALA A 103 -9.03 -12.73 17.93
CA ALA A 103 -10.03 -13.38 17.07
C ALA A 103 -11.16 -13.96 17.92
N HIS A 104 -12.39 -13.67 17.52
CA HIS A 104 -13.65 -14.11 18.12
C HIS A 104 -13.66 -15.61 18.47
N ALA A 105 -14.25 -15.90 19.64
CA ALA A 105 -14.65 -17.21 20.15
C ALA A 105 -13.51 -18.22 20.41
N ALA A 106 -13.09 -18.27 21.68
CA ALA A 106 -12.50 -19.47 22.26
C ALA A 106 -13.57 -20.58 22.29
N SER A 107 -13.59 -21.43 21.26
CA SER A 107 -14.18 -22.76 21.33
C SER A 107 -13.18 -23.70 22.02
N PRO A 108 -13.61 -24.56 22.97
CA PRO A 108 -12.71 -25.32 23.83
C PRO A 108 -12.29 -26.68 23.21
N ASP A 109 -11.78 -26.70 21.97
CA ASP A 109 -11.25 -27.93 21.34
C ASP A 109 -9.78 -27.79 20.89
N GLY A 110 -8.92 -27.96 21.90
CA GLY A 110 -7.51 -28.37 21.95
C GLY A 110 -6.66 -28.49 20.67
N GLU A 111 -5.58 -27.69 20.65
CA GLU A 111 -4.28 -27.85 19.97
C GLU A 111 -4.24 -27.87 18.43
N LYS A 112 -5.12 -28.59 17.73
CA LYS A 112 -5.11 -28.64 16.26
C LYS A 112 -5.64 -27.35 15.63
N GLU A 113 -6.59 -26.69 16.27
CA GLU A 113 -7.20 -25.44 15.79
C GLU A 113 -6.26 -24.23 15.97
N GLN A 114 -5.45 -24.21 17.04
CA GLN A 114 -4.44 -23.17 17.28
C GLN A 114 -3.29 -23.21 16.26
N GLY A 115 -2.83 -24.41 15.88
CA GLY A 115 -1.81 -24.58 14.83
C GLY A 115 -2.29 -24.11 13.46
N ALA A 116 -3.54 -24.43 13.10
CA ALA A 116 -4.17 -23.98 11.86
C ALA A 116 -4.40 -22.47 11.83
N LEU A 117 -4.79 -21.86 12.96
CA LEU A 117 -4.94 -20.41 13.09
C LEU A 117 -3.59 -19.68 12.99
N ALA A 118 -2.53 -20.24 13.56
CA ALA A 118 -1.18 -19.68 13.46
C ALA A 118 -0.63 -19.75 12.03
N SER A 119 -0.83 -20.87 11.33
CA SER A 119 -0.40 -21.02 9.92
C SER A 119 -1.19 -20.09 9.00
N ALA A 120 -2.49 -19.90 9.22
CA ALA A 120 -3.30 -18.92 8.49
C ALA A 120 -2.80 -17.49 8.71
N ARG A 121 -2.52 -17.09 9.96
CA ARG A 121 -1.96 -15.76 10.26
C ARG A 121 -0.60 -15.55 9.59
N LEU A 122 0.28 -16.56 9.62
CA LEU A 122 1.56 -16.50 8.95
C LEU A 122 1.39 -16.36 7.43
N ALA A 123 0.45 -17.09 6.83
CA ALA A 123 0.11 -16.95 5.42
C ALA A 123 -0.41 -15.54 5.10
N GLY A 124 -1.27 -14.96 5.94
CA GLY A 124 -1.75 -13.58 5.80
C GLY A 124 -0.63 -12.54 5.87
N ILE A 125 0.30 -12.68 6.81
CA ILE A 125 1.49 -11.82 6.91
C ILE A 125 2.38 -12.00 5.68
N ALA A 126 2.64 -13.24 5.24
CA ALA A 126 3.45 -13.53 4.06
C ALA A 126 2.83 -12.94 2.78
N LEU A 127 1.51 -13.05 2.60
CA LEU A 127 0.77 -12.43 1.51
C LEU A 127 0.91 -10.90 1.57
N CYS A 128 0.78 -10.30 2.75
CA CYS A 128 0.92 -8.85 2.92
C CYS A 128 2.35 -8.36 2.60
N VAL A 129 3.39 -9.08 3.04
CA VAL A 129 4.80 -8.77 2.73
C VAL A 129 5.06 -8.95 1.23
N GLY A 130 4.57 -10.03 0.64
CA GLY A 130 4.66 -10.28 -0.80
C GLY A 130 4.00 -9.16 -1.62
N ALA A 131 2.84 -8.66 -1.16
CA ALA A 131 2.18 -7.52 -1.79
C ALA A 131 3.03 -6.24 -1.78
N GLN A 132 3.82 -6.01 -0.71
CA GLN A 132 4.69 -4.83 -0.63
C GLN A 132 5.81 -4.86 -1.67
N ILE A 133 6.23 -6.04 -2.14
CA ILE A 133 7.21 -6.16 -3.23
C ILE A 133 6.61 -5.58 -4.52
N PHE A 134 5.38 -5.98 -4.87
CA PHE A 134 4.70 -5.47 -6.06
C PHE A 134 4.39 -3.98 -5.95
N GLN A 135 3.92 -3.52 -4.78
CA GLN A 135 3.68 -2.10 -4.56
C GLN A 135 4.98 -1.29 -4.68
N ALA A 136 6.07 -1.75 -4.06
CA ALA A 136 7.36 -1.08 -4.16
C ALA A 136 7.88 -1.04 -5.60
N ALA A 137 7.73 -2.13 -6.34
CA ALA A 137 8.10 -2.19 -7.75
C ALA A 137 7.30 -1.17 -8.58
N MET A 138 5.99 -1.05 -8.34
CA MET A 138 5.12 -0.05 -8.97
C MET A 138 5.61 1.38 -8.69
N LEU A 139 5.85 1.72 -7.42
CA LEU A 139 6.31 3.06 -7.04
C LEU A 139 7.65 3.44 -7.71
N VAL A 140 8.61 2.51 -7.73
CA VAL A 140 9.93 2.73 -8.34
C VAL A 140 9.84 2.80 -9.86
N TYR A 141 8.95 1.99 -10.46
CA TYR A 141 8.69 2.02 -11.89
C TYR A 141 8.05 3.35 -12.33
N GLU A 142 7.06 3.85 -11.59
CA GLU A 142 6.48 5.18 -11.81
C GLU A 142 7.54 6.28 -11.73
N GLU A 143 8.39 6.27 -10.68
CA GLU A 143 9.47 7.25 -10.54
C GLU A 143 10.41 7.21 -11.75
N LYS A 144 10.76 6.01 -12.21
CA LYS A 144 11.60 5.82 -13.38
C LYS A 144 10.96 6.39 -14.65
N ILE A 145 9.68 6.11 -14.89
CA ILE A 145 8.95 6.65 -16.05
C ILE A 145 8.92 8.18 -15.99
N MET A 146 8.57 8.76 -14.85
CA MET A 146 8.49 10.22 -14.68
C MET A 146 9.86 10.91 -14.75
N SER A 147 10.95 10.18 -14.52
CA SER A 147 12.32 10.68 -14.74
C SER A 147 12.71 10.67 -16.22
N HIS A 148 12.19 9.73 -17.01
CA HIS A 148 12.47 9.62 -18.45
C HIS A 148 11.54 10.47 -19.31
N TYR A 149 10.28 10.59 -18.91
CA TYR A 149 9.23 11.32 -19.63
C TYR A 149 8.69 12.45 -18.75
N SER A 150 8.53 13.64 -19.32
CA SER A 150 7.91 14.77 -18.62
C SER A 150 6.39 14.62 -18.65
N ILE A 151 5.87 13.76 -17.76
CA ILE A 151 4.43 13.46 -17.66
C ILE A 151 3.84 14.15 -16.43
N PRO A 152 2.75 14.92 -16.56
CA PRO A 152 2.06 15.48 -15.40
C PRO A 152 1.41 14.37 -14.54
N PRO A 153 1.44 14.47 -13.19
CA PRO A 153 0.91 13.44 -12.28
C PRO A 153 -0.55 13.08 -12.54
N LEU A 154 -1.36 14.08 -12.92
CA LEU A 154 -2.78 13.90 -13.18
C LEU A 154 -3.05 13.01 -14.41
N GLN A 155 -2.16 13.03 -15.41
CA GLN A 155 -2.21 12.15 -16.58
C GLN A 155 -1.79 10.71 -16.20
N VAL A 156 -0.75 10.54 -15.38
CA VAL A 156 -0.30 9.22 -14.90
C VAL A 156 -1.44 8.51 -14.17
N VAL A 157 -1.98 9.14 -13.12
CA VAL A 157 -3.10 8.58 -12.33
C VAL A 157 -4.36 8.37 -13.18
N GLY A 158 -4.60 9.27 -14.14
CA GLY A 158 -5.70 9.16 -15.08
C GLY A 158 -5.59 7.92 -15.97
N MET A 159 -4.42 7.67 -16.53
CA MET A 159 -4.17 6.56 -17.45
C MET A 159 -4.15 5.21 -16.71
N GLU A 160 -3.49 5.15 -15.55
CA GLU A 160 -3.52 3.97 -14.68
C GLU A 160 -4.94 3.64 -14.22
N GLY A 161 -5.72 4.64 -13.83
CA GLY A 161 -7.13 4.45 -13.48
C GLY A 161 -7.96 3.88 -14.64
N THR A 162 -7.73 4.34 -15.87
CA THR A 162 -8.43 3.78 -17.04
C THR A 162 -8.00 2.34 -17.36
N CYS A 163 -6.70 2.03 -17.28
CA CYS A 163 -6.23 0.64 -17.40
C CYS A 163 -6.80 -0.23 -16.28
N GLY A 164 -6.91 0.31 -15.07
CA GLY A 164 -7.45 -0.39 -13.92
C GLY A 164 -8.93 -0.70 -14.04
N ILE A 165 -9.73 0.20 -14.61
CA ILE A 165 -11.13 -0.08 -14.94
C ILE A 165 -11.21 -1.24 -15.94
N PHE A 166 -10.38 -1.26 -16.98
CA PHE A 166 -10.37 -2.34 -17.96
C PHE A 166 -10.03 -3.70 -17.33
N VAL A 167 -8.96 -3.77 -16.54
CA VAL A 167 -8.56 -4.98 -15.81
C VAL A 167 -9.65 -5.40 -14.82
N GLY A 168 -10.23 -4.45 -14.09
CA GLY A 168 -11.28 -4.71 -13.11
C GLY A 168 -12.57 -5.26 -13.72
N VAL A 169 -13.03 -4.70 -14.85
CA VAL A 169 -14.20 -5.22 -15.58
C VAL A 169 -13.94 -6.62 -16.11
N LEU A 170 -12.74 -6.88 -16.65
CA LEU A 170 -12.35 -8.21 -17.11
C LEU A 170 -12.37 -9.24 -15.97
N LEU A 171 -11.76 -8.91 -14.83
CA LEU A 171 -11.74 -9.77 -13.65
C LEU A 171 -13.14 -10.01 -13.08
N LEU A 172 -13.98 -8.97 -12.96
CA LEU A 172 -15.37 -9.11 -12.52
C LEU A 172 -16.18 -9.99 -13.48
N GLY A 173 -15.96 -9.88 -14.78
CA GLY A 173 -16.59 -10.76 -15.77
C GLY A 173 -16.23 -12.23 -15.56
N ILE A 174 -14.95 -12.52 -15.31
CA ILE A 174 -14.46 -13.88 -15.02
C ILE A 174 -15.06 -14.40 -13.70
N LEU A 175 -15.01 -13.61 -12.63
CA LEU A 175 -15.53 -14.02 -11.32
C LEU A 175 -17.05 -14.24 -11.33
N ASN A 176 -17.79 -13.44 -12.11
CA ASN A 176 -19.21 -13.62 -12.29
C ASN A 176 -19.52 -14.88 -13.12
N ALA A 177 -18.74 -15.16 -14.17
CA ALA A 177 -18.86 -16.41 -14.94
C ALA A 177 -18.57 -17.65 -14.07
N LEU A 178 -17.64 -17.56 -13.13
CA LEU A 178 -17.32 -18.61 -12.17
C LEU A 178 -18.31 -18.70 -11.00
N GLN A 179 -19.35 -17.86 -10.96
CA GLN A 179 -20.34 -17.79 -9.86
C GLN A 179 -19.72 -17.55 -8.47
N VAL A 180 -18.52 -16.97 -8.42
CA VAL A 180 -17.85 -16.58 -7.16
C VAL A 180 -18.43 -15.26 -6.65
N GLU A 181 -18.79 -14.36 -7.56
CA GLU A 181 -19.31 -13.02 -7.27
C GLU A 181 -20.58 -12.71 -8.07
N SER A 182 -21.51 -11.98 -7.46
CA SER A 182 -22.77 -11.57 -8.10
C SER A 182 -22.81 -10.05 -8.28
N THR A 183 -22.39 -9.59 -9.46
CA THR A 183 -22.36 -8.16 -9.80
C THR A 183 -23.75 -7.53 -9.74
N SER A 184 -24.80 -8.28 -10.11
CA SER A 184 -26.19 -7.79 -10.06
C SER A 184 -26.66 -7.53 -8.64
N ALA A 185 -26.30 -8.42 -7.69
CA ALA A 185 -26.60 -8.23 -6.28
C ALA A 185 -25.85 -7.03 -5.68
N ALA A 186 -24.57 -6.85 -6.04
CA ALA A 186 -23.78 -5.71 -5.59
C ALA A 186 -24.36 -4.37 -6.07
N ILE A 187 -24.77 -4.28 -7.34
CA ILE A 187 -25.44 -3.08 -7.90
C ILE A 187 -26.79 -2.83 -7.20
N TYR A 188 -27.55 -3.88 -6.93
CA TYR A 188 -28.82 -3.76 -6.21
C TYR A 188 -28.62 -3.17 -4.81
N GLN A 189 -27.64 -3.67 -4.04
CA GLN A 189 -27.32 -3.14 -2.71
C GLN A 189 -26.84 -1.70 -2.75
N LEU A 190 -26.05 -1.33 -3.76
CA LEU A 190 -25.53 0.02 -3.92
C LEU A 190 -26.65 1.03 -4.24
N THR A 191 -27.64 0.64 -5.03
CA THR A 191 -28.76 1.53 -5.40
C THR A 191 -29.80 1.69 -4.29
N HIS A 192 -29.95 0.68 -3.42
CA HIS A 192 -30.98 0.68 -2.37
C HIS A 192 -30.49 1.23 -1.03
N SER A 193 -29.17 1.31 -0.80
CA SER A 193 -28.61 1.83 0.45
C SER A 193 -27.89 3.16 0.22
N THR A 194 -28.55 4.26 0.57
CA THR A 194 -27.95 5.62 0.49
C THR A 194 -26.67 5.76 1.31
N PRO A 195 -26.57 5.22 2.55
CA PRO A 195 -25.31 5.28 3.31
C PRO A 195 -24.16 4.55 2.61
N LEU A 196 -24.44 3.39 1.99
CA LEU A 196 -23.44 2.63 1.25
C LEU A 196 -23.00 3.40 -0.01
N LEU A 197 -23.95 3.95 -0.77
CA LEU A 197 -23.66 4.75 -1.96
C LEU A 197 -22.76 5.95 -1.62
N LEU A 198 -23.09 6.69 -0.56
CA LEU A 198 -22.28 7.82 -0.11
C LEU A 198 -20.88 7.38 0.33
N ALA A 199 -20.76 6.25 1.04
CA ALA A 199 -19.47 5.71 1.44
C ALA A 199 -18.60 5.31 0.22
N VAL A 200 -19.20 4.69 -0.80
CA VAL A 200 -18.50 4.30 -2.03
C VAL A 200 -18.09 5.52 -2.86
N VAL A 201 -18.97 6.50 -3.05
CA VAL A 201 -18.63 7.73 -3.78
C VAL A 201 -17.55 8.51 -3.03
N GLY A 202 -17.66 8.62 -1.70
CA GLY A 202 -16.67 9.26 -0.85
C GLY A 202 -15.31 8.58 -0.92
N SER A 203 -15.27 7.23 -0.91
CA SER A 203 -14.01 6.49 -1.01
C SER A 203 -13.36 6.64 -2.38
N ILE A 204 -14.12 6.64 -3.48
CA ILE A 204 -13.60 6.89 -4.83
C ILE A 204 -12.91 8.26 -4.91
N LEU A 205 -13.57 9.32 -4.40
CA LEU A 205 -13.00 10.66 -4.39
C LEU A 205 -11.74 10.73 -3.51
N SER A 206 -11.77 10.12 -2.34
CA SER A 206 -10.62 10.05 -1.43
C SER A 206 -9.43 9.33 -2.07
N ILE A 207 -9.64 8.20 -2.73
CA ILE A 207 -8.58 7.43 -3.41
C ILE A 207 -8.01 8.22 -4.58
N ALA A 208 -8.85 8.94 -5.33
CA ALA A 208 -8.38 9.79 -6.44
C ALA A 208 -7.43 10.90 -5.95
N VAL A 209 -7.79 11.59 -4.86
CA VAL A 209 -6.94 12.61 -4.24
C VAL A 209 -5.65 11.99 -3.67
N PHE A 210 -5.78 10.85 -2.98
CA PHE A 210 -4.63 10.12 -2.44
C PHE A 210 -3.64 9.75 -3.55
N ASN A 211 -4.08 9.11 -4.64
CA ASN A 211 -3.22 8.72 -5.75
C ASN A 211 -2.59 9.92 -6.46
N TYR A 212 -3.35 11.00 -6.70
CA TYR A 212 -2.81 12.24 -7.27
C TYR A 212 -1.70 12.85 -6.39
N SER A 213 -1.96 12.96 -5.08
CA SER A 213 -0.97 13.48 -4.13
C SER A 213 0.26 12.58 -4.04
N GLY A 214 0.07 11.26 -4.03
CA GLY A 214 1.14 10.26 -4.01
C GLY A 214 2.06 10.38 -5.22
N VAL A 215 1.51 10.34 -6.44
CA VAL A 215 2.32 10.49 -7.67
C VAL A 215 3.03 11.84 -7.72
N THR A 216 2.38 12.91 -7.22
CA THR A 216 3.00 14.24 -7.12
C THR A 216 4.21 14.23 -6.16
N VAL A 217 4.13 13.53 -5.03
CA VAL A 217 5.28 13.34 -4.13
C VAL A 217 6.38 12.53 -4.81
N THR A 218 6.04 11.44 -5.51
CA THR A 218 7.04 10.65 -6.24
C THR A 218 7.77 11.51 -7.27
N GLN A 219 7.05 12.36 -8.00
CA GLN A 219 7.62 13.22 -9.03
C GLN A 219 8.52 14.32 -8.44
N ARG A 220 8.10 14.95 -7.33
CA ARG A 220 8.83 16.09 -6.74
C ARG A 220 9.96 15.68 -5.80
N ALA A 221 9.87 14.48 -5.21
CA ALA A 221 10.84 13.98 -4.24
C ALA A 221 11.43 12.63 -4.66
N SER A 222 10.68 11.53 -4.48
CA SER A 222 11.04 10.16 -4.91
C SER A 222 9.97 9.14 -4.50
N ALA A 223 10.02 7.93 -5.06
CA ALA A 223 9.21 6.79 -4.62
C ALA A 223 9.44 6.45 -3.15
N VAL A 224 10.69 6.63 -2.69
CA VAL A 224 11.13 6.41 -1.33
C VAL A 224 10.48 7.41 -0.35
N ALA A 225 10.39 8.68 -0.74
CA ALA A 225 9.68 9.70 0.06
C ALA A 225 8.18 9.42 0.11
N ARG A 226 7.57 8.97 -0.99
CA ARG A 226 6.15 8.56 -1.01
C ARG A 226 5.89 7.37 -0.08
N SER A 227 6.69 6.31 -0.18
CA SER A 227 6.51 5.11 0.64
C SER A 227 6.67 5.40 2.13
N THR A 228 7.52 6.35 2.47
CA THR A 228 7.68 6.88 3.83
C THR A 228 6.44 7.59 4.36
N ILE A 229 5.86 8.48 3.56
CA ILE A 229 4.60 9.15 3.91
C ILE A 229 3.49 8.11 4.09
N ASP A 230 3.46 7.07 3.25
CA ASP A 230 2.50 5.98 3.39
C ASP A 230 2.64 5.22 4.72
N VAL A 231 3.87 5.02 5.21
CA VAL A 231 4.09 4.45 6.54
C VAL A 231 3.57 5.36 7.65
N SER A 232 3.73 6.68 7.53
CA SER A 232 3.23 7.61 8.56
C SER A 232 1.72 7.48 8.81
N ARG A 233 0.93 7.18 7.77
CA ARG A 233 -0.51 6.95 7.87
C ARG A 233 -0.86 5.76 8.76
N THR A 234 -0.02 4.72 8.80
CA THR A 234 -0.27 3.52 9.62
C THR A 234 -0.36 3.85 11.12
N ILE A 235 0.36 4.90 11.57
CA ILE A 235 0.33 5.41 12.95
C ILE A 235 -1.08 5.90 13.28
N LEU A 236 -1.64 6.70 12.37
CA LEU A 236 -2.95 7.30 12.54
C LEU A 236 -4.04 6.23 12.58
N ILE A 237 -3.97 5.23 11.70
CA ILE A 237 -4.93 4.13 11.67
C ILE A 237 -4.91 3.36 12.99
N TRP A 238 -3.72 3.01 13.49
CA TRP A 238 -3.59 2.29 14.75
C TRP A 238 -4.14 3.08 15.96
N VAL A 239 -3.88 4.39 16.02
CA VAL A 239 -4.42 5.26 17.08
C VAL A 239 -5.95 5.29 17.04
N VAL A 240 -6.54 5.37 15.84
CA VAL A 240 -8.01 5.34 15.66
C VAL A 240 -8.58 3.98 16.06
N GLU A 241 -7.96 2.86 15.66
CA GLU A 241 -8.39 1.51 16.02
C GLU A 241 -8.39 1.29 17.54
N LEU A 242 -7.37 1.79 18.26
CA LEU A 242 -7.34 1.76 19.72
C LEU A 242 -8.44 2.63 20.34
N SER A 243 -8.66 3.83 19.80
CA SER A 243 -9.66 4.78 20.29
C SER A 243 -11.08 4.22 20.14
N LEU A 244 -11.35 3.53 19.05
CA LEU A 244 -12.62 2.85 18.77
C LEU A 244 -12.74 1.46 19.42
N ARG A 245 -11.71 1.02 20.15
CA ARG A 245 -11.61 -0.30 20.79
C ARG A 245 -11.74 -1.48 19.82
N TRP A 246 -11.35 -1.27 18.55
CA TRP A 246 -11.31 -2.33 17.53
C TRP A 246 -10.07 -3.20 17.64
N ASN A 247 -9.04 -2.73 18.34
CA ASN A 247 -7.85 -3.49 18.65
C ASN A 247 -7.53 -3.41 20.15
N SER A 248 -6.98 -4.49 20.71
CA SER A 248 -6.49 -4.49 22.09
C SER A 248 -5.10 -3.88 22.17
N PHE A 249 -4.84 -3.10 23.23
CA PHE A 249 -3.54 -2.48 23.41
C PHE A 249 -2.47 -3.54 23.73
N ASN A 250 -1.48 -3.66 22.85
CA ASN A 250 -0.36 -4.57 23.01
C ASN A 250 0.94 -3.77 23.03
N VAL A 251 1.66 -3.83 24.15
CA VAL A 251 2.92 -3.10 24.36
C VAL A 251 3.98 -3.53 23.36
N LEU A 252 4.05 -4.83 23.03
CA LEU A 252 5.02 -5.33 22.05
C LEU A 252 4.70 -4.83 20.63
N GLN A 253 3.42 -4.72 20.30
CA GLN A 253 2.96 -4.12 19.04
C GLN A 253 3.34 -2.63 18.98
N LEU A 254 3.13 -1.87 20.06
CA LEU A 254 3.54 -0.46 20.16
C LEU A 254 5.06 -0.30 20.03
N VAL A 255 5.85 -1.13 20.71
CA VAL A 255 7.33 -1.07 20.62
C VAL A 255 7.80 -1.38 19.20
N GLY A 256 7.32 -2.47 18.59
CA GLY A 256 7.66 -2.81 17.22
C GLY A 256 7.28 -1.70 16.24
N PHE A 257 6.14 -1.08 16.48
CA PHE A 257 5.66 0.04 15.68
C PHE A 257 6.50 1.32 15.86
N ALA A 258 6.88 1.67 17.08
CA ALA A 258 7.77 2.80 17.36
C ALA A 258 9.15 2.60 16.71
N VAL A 259 9.71 1.38 16.79
CA VAL A 259 10.97 1.02 16.12
C VAL A 259 10.85 1.15 14.61
N LEU A 260 9.74 0.69 14.03
CA LEU A 260 9.46 0.84 12.59
C LEU A 260 9.39 2.33 12.20
N ALA A 261 8.63 3.13 12.94
CA ALA A 261 8.48 4.56 12.69
C ALA A 261 9.83 5.30 12.78
N VAL A 262 10.61 5.05 13.83
CA VAL A 262 11.96 5.63 13.99
C VAL A 262 12.87 5.20 12.85
N GLY A 263 12.85 3.91 12.48
CA GLY A 263 13.60 3.40 11.34
C GLY A 263 13.27 4.12 10.05
N THR A 264 11.98 4.34 9.78
CA THR A 264 11.50 5.13 8.64
C THR A 264 11.97 6.59 8.73
N LEU A 265 11.92 7.24 9.88
CA LEU A 265 12.38 8.63 10.04
C LEU A 265 13.90 8.78 9.85
N VAL A 266 14.69 7.88 10.42
CA VAL A 266 16.16 7.81 10.24
C VAL A 266 16.50 7.59 8.78
N TYR A 267 15.78 6.67 8.13
CA TYR A 267 15.96 6.35 6.72
C TYR A 267 15.77 7.58 5.82
N ASN A 268 14.79 8.44 6.13
CA ASN A 268 14.48 9.64 5.35
C ASN A 268 15.31 10.87 5.71
N ARG A 269 16.34 10.71 6.56
CA ARG A 269 17.09 11.83 7.14
C ARG A 269 16.21 12.85 7.87
N LEU A 270 14.99 12.49 8.26
CA LEU A 270 14.19 13.33 9.16
C LEU A 270 14.79 13.32 10.57
N ILE A 271 15.36 12.19 10.96
CA ILE A 271 16.23 12.06 12.13
C ILE A 271 17.67 11.87 11.63
N VAL A 272 18.51 12.89 11.83
CA VAL A 272 19.91 12.85 11.42
C VAL A 272 20.76 12.30 12.57
N ILE A 273 21.32 11.12 12.38
CA ILE A 273 22.30 10.53 13.30
C ILE A 273 23.69 10.94 12.80
N LYS A 274 24.30 11.92 13.47
CA LYS A 274 25.62 12.49 13.10
C LYS A 274 26.74 11.44 12.93
N ALA A 275 26.65 10.31 13.63
CA ALA A 275 27.62 9.23 13.54
C ALA A 275 27.53 8.37 12.26
N LEU A 276 26.44 8.48 11.51
CA LEU A 276 26.18 7.71 10.27
C LEU A 276 26.26 8.59 9.01
N GLU A 277 26.70 9.84 9.16
CA GLU A 277 26.94 10.75 8.05
C GLU A 277 28.31 10.49 7.42
N PRO A 278 28.42 10.54 6.08
CA PRO A 278 29.70 10.51 5.38
C PRO A 278 30.49 11.81 5.55
#